data_AF-A0A9W8XYC6-F1
#
_entry.id   AF-A0A9W8XYC6-F1
#
_cell.length_a   1.000
_cell.length_b   1.000
_cell.length_c   1.000
_cell.angle_alpha   90.00
_cell.angle_beta   90.00
_cell.angle_gamma   90.00
#
_symmetry.space_group_name_H-M   'P 1'
#
loop_
_entity.id
_entity.type
_entity.pdbx_description
1 polymer ?
#
loop_
_entity_poly.entity_id
_entity_poly.type
_entity_poly.pdbx_seq_one_letter_code
_entity_poly.pdbx_strand_id
1 'polypeptide(L)'
;MGQIIQPREALRNRLQRRRCQDPASLPFKLNAAATLIIPSIVPFTLLVLKPINDKLFAKADALALDEKAEVGVAQEETTKALIERWTKGHLVRTVITGAGAILAIWAALDKSDTGSVAGLSFGTGANRLG
;
A
#
# COMPACT_ATOMS: atom_id res chain seq x y z
N MET A 1 -39.96 4.76 40.34
CA MET A 1 -38.57 5.28 40.31
C MET A 1 -37.92 4.86 39.00
N GLY A 2 -38.06 5.68 37.96
CA GLY A 2 -37.53 5.39 36.62
C GLY A 2 -36.19 6.10 36.42
N GLN A 3 -35.12 5.34 36.26
CA GLN A 3 -33.82 5.86 35.86
C GLN A 3 -33.83 6.11 34.34
N ILE A 4 -34.16 7.34 33.95
CA ILE A 4 -33.96 7.83 32.57
C ILE A 4 -32.45 8.07 32.41
N ILE A 5 -31.73 7.05 31.95
CA ILE A 5 -30.33 7.20 31.54
C ILE A 5 -30.31 8.14 30.33
N GLN A 6 -29.69 9.31 30.50
CA GLN A 6 -29.59 10.38 29.51
C GLN A 6 -28.88 9.88 28.23
N PRO A 7 -29.55 9.84 27.06
CA PRO A 7 -29.01 9.27 25.81
C PRO A 7 -27.76 10.00 25.30
N ARG A 8 -27.55 11.25 25.72
CA ARG A 8 -26.41 12.08 25.33
C ARG A 8 -25.08 11.58 25.89
N GLU A 9 -25.08 10.96 27.07
CA GLU A 9 -23.86 10.41 27.69
C GLU A 9 -23.47 9.06 27.09
N ALA A 10 -24.47 8.21 26.82
CA ALA A 10 -24.26 6.97 26.09
C ALA A 10 -23.69 7.22 24.68
N LEU A 11 -24.20 8.25 23.98
CA LEU A 11 -23.69 8.66 22.68
C LEU A 11 -22.25 9.22 22.80
N ARG A 12 -21.97 10.04 23.81
CA ARG A 12 -20.62 10.59 24.06
C ARG A 12 -19.59 9.48 24.33
N ASN A 13 -19.93 8.50 25.15
CA ASN A 13 -19.08 7.34 25.44
C ASN A 13 -18.85 6.47 24.20
N ARG A 14 -19.87 6.28 23.35
CA ARG A 14 -19.71 5.59 22.05
C ARG A 14 -18.83 6.37 21.08
N LEU A 15 -18.94 7.69 21.06
CA LEU A 15 -18.12 8.58 20.24
C LEU A 15 -16.69 8.72 20.77
N GLN A 16 -16.46 8.57 22.07
CA GLN A 16 -15.13 8.55 22.68
C GLN A 16 -14.42 7.23 22.42
N ARG A 17 -15.11 6.07 22.52
CA ARG A 17 -14.55 4.76 22.14
C ARG A 17 -14.14 4.65 20.67
N ARG A 18 -14.77 5.42 19.78
CA ARG A 18 -14.44 5.42 18.33
C ARG A 18 -13.27 6.33 17.95
N ARG A 19 -12.87 7.29 18.79
CA ARG A 19 -11.97 8.38 18.39
C ARG A 19 -10.49 8.13 18.63
N CYS A 20 -10.13 7.22 19.54
CA CYS A 20 -8.73 6.92 19.85
C CYS A 20 -8.55 5.41 19.87
N GLN A 21 -7.95 4.87 18.81
CA GLN A 21 -7.52 3.47 18.81
C GLN A 21 -6.33 3.36 19.78
N ASP A 22 -6.36 2.40 20.70
CA ASP A 22 -5.31 2.22 21.69
C ASP A 22 -3.95 2.01 20.98
N PRO A 23 -2.94 2.86 21.21
CA PRO A 23 -1.61 2.70 20.61
C PRO A 23 -0.94 1.36 20.92
N ALA A 24 -1.31 0.72 22.04
CA ALA A 24 -0.82 -0.60 22.39
C ALA A 24 -1.46 -1.73 21.57
N SER A 25 -2.61 -1.48 20.94
CA SER A 25 -3.38 -2.49 20.20
C SER A 25 -2.67 -2.98 18.93
N LEU A 26 -2.84 -4.27 18.62
CA LEU A 26 -2.29 -4.88 17.41
C LEU A 26 -2.77 -4.17 16.13
N PRO A 27 -4.07 -3.84 15.95
CA PRO A 27 -4.52 -3.17 14.73
C PRO A 27 -3.91 -1.79 14.54
N PHE A 28 -3.66 -1.04 15.62
CA PHE A 28 -2.99 0.25 15.53
C PHE A 28 -1.55 0.08 15.00
N LYS A 29 -0.79 -0.86 15.58
CA LYS A 29 0.60 -1.14 15.18
C LYS A 29 0.69 -1.62 13.73
N LEU A 30 -0.19 -2.53 13.31
CA LEU A 30 -0.22 -3.05 11.94
C LEU A 30 -0.60 -1.98 10.92
N ASN A 31 -1.59 -1.14 11.21
CA ASN A 31 -1.95 -0.01 10.34
C ASN A 31 -0.83 1.05 10.28
N ALA A 32 -0.20 1.35 11.42
CA ALA A 32 0.94 2.27 11.45
C ALA A 32 2.10 1.74 10.60
N ALA A 33 2.42 0.44 10.71
CA ALA A 33 3.42 -0.21 9.88
C ALA A 33 3.06 -0.14 8.38
N ALA A 34 1.83 -0.48 7.99
CA ALA A 34 1.37 -0.38 6.61
C ALA A 34 1.47 1.06 6.06
N THR A 35 1.11 2.05 6.89
CA THR A 35 1.19 3.48 6.55
C THR A 35 2.62 3.96 6.34
N LEU A 36 3.63 3.29 6.91
CA LEU A 36 5.04 3.61 6.67
C LEU A 36 5.61 2.83 5.48
N ILE A 37 5.28 1.54 5.39
CA ILE A 37 5.81 0.62 4.38
C ILE A 37 5.35 1.01 2.97
N ILE A 38 4.07 1.32 2.78
CA ILE A 38 3.54 1.64 1.45
C ILE A 38 4.18 2.89 0.85
N PRO A 39 4.21 4.07 1.52
CA PRO A 39 4.84 5.26 0.94
C PRO A 39 6.37 5.16 0.86
N SER A 40 7.01 4.22 1.56
CA SER A 40 8.47 3.96 1.40
C SER A 40 8.87 3.53 -0.02
N ILE A 41 7.90 3.15 -0.86
CA ILE A 41 8.11 2.88 -2.28
C ILE A 41 8.62 4.12 -3.03
N VAL A 42 8.25 5.33 -2.60
CA VAL A 42 8.69 6.59 -3.26
C VAL A 42 10.21 6.75 -3.18
N PRO A 43 10.85 6.79 -2.00
CA PRO A 43 12.31 6.89 -1.93
C PRO A 43 13.02 5.70 -2.59
N PHE A 44 12.47 4.48 -2.50
CA PHE A 44 13.00 3.32 -3.23
C PHE A 44 13.02 3.55 -4.75
N THR A 45 11.92 4.07 -5.30
CA THR A 45 11.78 4.31 -6.74
C THR A 45 12.77 5.35 -7.23
N LEU A 46 12.94 6.44 -6.48
CA LEU A 46 13.86 7.52 -6.85
C LEU A 46 15.33 7.11 -6.74
N LEU A 47 15.71 6.32 -5.73
CA LEU A 47 17.10 5.95 -5.49
C LEU A 47 17.55 4.74 -6.33
N VAL A 48 16.65 3.77 -6.58
CA VAL A 48 17.01 2.50 -7.21
C VAL A 48 16.53 2.42 -8.66
N LEU A 49 15.27 2.78 -8.95
CA LEU A 49 14.68 2.60 -10.28
C LEU A 49 15.00 3.75 -11.23
N LYS A 50 15.02 5.00 -10.75
CA LYS A 50 15.31 6.17 -11.59
C LYS A 50 16.60 6.01 -12.41
N PRO A 51 17.78 5.68 -11.83
CA PRO A 51 18.99 5.53 -12.64
C PRO A 51 18.92 4.39 -13.64
N ILE A 52 18.15 3.33 -13.37
CA ILE A 52 17.94 2.23 -14.31
C ILE A 52 17.04 2.67 -15.46
N ASN A 53 15.97 3.42 -15.17
CA ASN A 53 15.08 3.98 -16.18
C ASN A 53 15.82 4.96 -17.09
N ASP A 54 16.63 5.87 -16.52
CA ASP A 54 17.42 6.83 -17.29
C ASP A 54 18.38 6.10 -18.27
N LYS A 55 19.01 5.00 -17.83
CA LYS A 55 19.83 4.15 -18.71
C LYS A 55 19.03 3.42 -19.79
N LEU A 56 17.86 2.90 -19.45
CA LEU A 56 16.98 2.23 -20.41
C LEU A 56 16.47 3.19 -21.50
N PHE A 57 16.11 4.43 -21.14
CA PHE A 57 15.72 5.44 -22.12
C PHE A 57 16.89 5.82 -23.03
N ALA A 58 18.07 6.07 -22.48
CA ALA A 58 19.26 6.35 -23.29
C ALA A 58 19.58 5.21 -24.27
N LYS A 59 19.33 3.96 -23.88
CA LYS A 59 19.48 2.80 -24.78
C LYS A 59 18.43 2.70 -25.85
N ALA A 60 17.18 2.98 -25.50
CA ALA A 60 16.10 3.02 -26.49
C ALA A 60 16.43 4.05 -27.59
N ASP A 61 16.94 5.23 -27.20
CA ASP A 61 17.38 6.26 -28.14
C ASP A 61 18.59 5.82 -28.98
N ALA A 62 19.59 5.19 -28.37
CA ALA A 62 20.79 4.73 -29.09
C ALA A 62 20.46 3.60 -30.10
N LEU A 63 19.66 2.62 -29.70
CA LEU A 63 19.25 1.50 -30.56
C LEU A 63 18.31 1.93 -31.70
N ALA A 64 17.56 3.02 -31.52
CA ALA A 64 16.76 3.60 -32.59
C ALA A 64 17.63 4.22 -33.71
N LEU A 65 18.88 4.58 -33.41
CA LEU A 65 19.82 5.18 -34.36
C LEU A 65 20.79 4.15 -34.96
N ASP A 66 21.21 3.16 -34.17
CA ASP A 66 22.14 2.10 -34.60
C ASP A 66 21.82 0.76 -33.91
N GLU A 67 21.48 -0.25 -34.70
CA GLU A 67 21.21 -1.61 -34.23
C GLU A 67 22.45 -2.27 -33.59
N LYS A 68 23.66 -1.76 -33.86
CA LYS A 68 24.93 -2.23 -33.29
C LYS A 68 25.39 -1.41 -32.09
N ALA A 69 24.56 -0.51 -31.55
CA ALA A 69 24.91 0.34 -30.42
C ALA A 69 25.32 -0.41 -29.13
N GLU A 70 25.10 -1.73 -29.06
CA GLU A 70 25.54 -2.57 -27.93
C GLU A 70 26.88 -3.29 -28.14
N VAL A 71 27.48 -3.20 -29.33
CA VAL A 71 28.78 -3.84 -29.60
C VAL A 71 29.87 -3.16 -28.78
N GLY A 72 30.52 -3.90 -27.89
CA GLY A 72 31.58 -3.40 -27.02
C GLY A 72 31.11 -2.73 -25.73
N VAL A 73 29.79 -2.68 -25.48
CA VAL A 73 29.24 -2.23 -24.20
C VAL A 73 29.48 -3.30 -23.14
N ALA A 74 29.80 -2.87 -21.91
CA ALA A 74 29.97 -3.77 -20.78
C ALA A 74 28.70 -4.61 -20.54
N GLN A 75 28.87 -5.88 -20.16
CA GLN A 75 27.76 -6.84 -20.11
C GLN A 75 26.65 -6.39 -19.15
N GLU A 76 27.02 -5.82 -18.00
CA GLU A 76 26.14 -5.25 -16.99
C GLU A 76 25.38 -3.99 -17.44
N GLU A 77 25.85 -3.38 -18.51
CA GLU A 77 25.24 -2.22 -19.16
C GLU A 77 24.58 -2.62 -20.48
N THR A 78 24.31 -3.89 -20.75
CA THR A 78 23.47 -4.29 -21.91
C THR A 78 21.99 -4.04 -21.61
N THR A 79 21.17 -3.88 -22.65
CA THR A 79 19.71 -3.75 -22.51
C THR A 79 19.13 -4.90 -21.70
N LYS A 80 19.59 -6.13 -21.97
CA LYS A 80 19.17 -7.34 -21.24
C LYS A 80 19.48 -7.23 -19.74
N ALA A 81 20.70 -6.86 -19.37
CA ALA A 81 21.10 -6.74 -17.97
C ALA A 81 20.32 -5.62 -17.25
N LEU A 82 20.09 -4.49 -17.93
CA LEU A 82 19.28 -3.39 -17.39
C LEU A 82 17.82 -3.80 -17.19
N ILE A 83 17.20 -4.52 -18.13
CA ILE A 83 15.84 -5.06 -17.99
C ILE A 83 15.78 -6.05 -16.81
N GLU A 84 16.80 -6.88 -16.63
CA GLU A 84 16.86 -7.82 -15.51
C GLU A 84 16.91 -7.08 -14.15
N ARG A 85 17.72 -6.02 -14.06
CA ARG A 85 17.79 -5.16 -12.87
C ARG A 85 16.49 -4.39 -12.64
N TRP A 86 15.89 -3.87 -13.70
CA TRP A 86 14.59 -3.20 -13.66
C TRP A 86 13.50 -4.13 -13.12
N THR A 87 13.45 -5.36 -13.64
CA THR A 87 12.50 -6.40 -13.21
C THR A 87 12.71 -6.75 -11.74
N LYS A 88 13.96 -6.96 -11.31
CA LYS A 88 14.30 -7.16 -9.90
C LYS A 88 13.84 -5.99 -9.03
N GLY A 89 14.01 -4.75 -9.49
CA GLY A 89 13.54 -3.55 -8.80
C GLY A 89 12.02 -3.52 -8.61
N HIS A 90 11.24 -3.87 -9.64
CA HIS A 90 9.78 -3.95 -9.51
C HIS A 90 9.31 -5.12 -8.66
N LEU A 91 10.03 -6.26 -8.67
CA LEU A 91 9.75 -7.36 -7.75
C LEU A 91 9.83 -6.90 -6.29
N VAL A 92 10.84 -6.11 -5.94
CA VAL A 92 10.96 -5.52 -4.60
C VAL A 92 9.76 -4.62 -4.28
N ARG A 93 9.30 -3.79 -5.22
CA ARG A 93 8.09 -2.97 -5.03
C ARG A 93 6.85 -3.80 -4.79
N THR A 94 6.70 -4.91 -5.52
CA THR A 94 5.60 -5.86 -5.33
C THR A 94 5.62 -6.44 -3.93
N VAL A 95 6.80 -6.84 -3.43
CA VAL A 95 6.95 -7.36 -2.06
C VAL A 95 6.60 -6.30 -1.02
N ILE A 96 7.09 -5.07 -1.15
CA ILE A 96 6.79 -3.96 -0.22
C ILE A 96 5.29 -3.68 -0.17
N THR A 97 4.66 -3.56 -1.35
CA THR A 97 3.22 -3.28 -1.45
C THR A 97 2.39 -4.45 -0.92
N GLY A 98 2.77 -5.69 -1.28
CA GLY A 98 2.11 -6.91 -0.80
C GLY A 98 2.18 -7.05 0.71
N ALA A 99 3.34 -6.80 1.32
CA ALA A 99 3.49 -6.79 2.77
C ALA A 99 2.59 -5.73 3.43
N GLY A 100 2.59 -4.49 2.92
CA GLY A 100 1.70 -3.43 3.42
C GLY A 100 0.21 -3.81 3.33
N ALA A 101 -0.21 -4.41 2.22
CA ALA A 101 -1.57 -4.88 2.03
C ALA A 101 -1.95 -6.01 3.01
N ILE A 102 -1.07 -7.00 3.21
CA ILE A 102 -1.27 -8.08 4.18
C ILE A 102 -1.42 -7.52 5.59
N LEU A 103 -0.57 -6.58 6.00
CA LEU A 103 -0.64 -5.95 7.32
C LEU A 103 -1.97 -5.21 7.52
N ALA A 104 -2.42 -4.46 6.51
CA ALA A 104 -3.70 -3.75 6.56
C ALA A 104 -4.90 -4.70 6.64
N ILE A 105 -4.90 -5.78 5.84
CA ILE A 105 -5.93 -6.81 5.87
C ILE A 105 -5.96 -7.50 7.24
N TRP A 106 -4.80 -7.88 7.77
CA TRP A 106 -4.70 -8.49 9.09
C TRP A 106 -5.24 -7.55 10.18
N ALA A 107 -4.87 -6.28 10.15
CA ALA A 107 -5.39 -5.29 11.09
C ALA A 107 -6.92 -5.16 11.03
N ALA A 108 -7.51 -5.30 9.83
CA ALA A 108 -8.95 -5.28 9.64
C ALA A 108 -9.63 -6.53 10.21
N LEU A 109 -9.03 -7.72 10.01
CA LEU A 109 -9.55 -8.99 10.54
C LEU A 109 -9.50 -9.03 12.07
N ASP A 110 -8.38 -8.64 12.69
CA ASP A 110 -8.24 -8.60 14.16
C ASP A 110 -9.26 -7.64 14.81
N LYS A 111 -9.54 -6.51 14.14
CA LYS A 111 -10.60 -5.59 14.53
C LYS A 111 -12.02 -6.15 14.32
N SER A 112 -12.20 -7.13 13.43
CA SER A 112 -13.51 -7.72 13.14
C SER A 112 -13.94 -8.78 14.16
N ASP A 113 -12.97 -9.50 14.76
CA ASP A 113 -13.18 -10.50 15.81
C ASP A 113 -13.65 -9.88 17.14
N THR A 114 -13.44 -8.57 17.32
CA THR A 114 -13.97 -7.80 18.45
C THR A 114 -15.40 -7.25 18.24
N GLY A 115 -16.07 -7.70 17.16
CA GLY A 115 -17.51 -7.54 16.97
C GLY A 115 -17.91 -6.27 16.22
N SER A 116 -17.75 -6.26 14.89
CA SER A 116 -18.65 -5.56 13.95
C SER A 116 -18.16 -5.73 12.50
N VAL A 117 -18.27 -6.93 11.93
CA VAL A 117 -18.39 -7.11 10.47
C VAL A 117 -19.85 -7.08 10.00
N ALA A 118 -20.81 -7.08 10.94
CA ALA A 118 -22.24 -6.99 10.68
C ALA A 118 -22.71 -5.64 10.08
N GLY A 119 -21.80 -4.67 9.89
CA GLY A 119 -22.11 -3.33 9.38
C GLY A 119 -21.64 -3.03 7.96
N LEU A 120 -20.94 -3.95 7.29
CA LEU A 120 -20.65 -3.83 5.85
C LEU A 120 -21.91 -4.20 5.06
N SER A 121 -22.97 -3.41 5.24
CA SER A 121 -24.04 -3.34 4.26
C SER A 121 -23.44 -2.70 3.02
N PHE A 122 -23.13 -3.53 2.02
CA PHE A 122 -23.18 -3.07 0.64
C PHE A 122 -24.64 -2.68 0.40
N GLY A 123 -25.00 -1.45 0.76
CA GLY A 123 -26.29 -0.87 0.44
C GLY A 123 -26.37 -0.80 -1.08
N THR A 124 -26.89 -1.87 -1.68
CA THR A 124 -27.29 -1.85 -3.08
C THR A 124 -28.29 -0.70 -3.19
N GLY A 125 -28.06 0.22 -4.11
CA GLY A 125 -28.90 1.41 -4.32
C GLY A 125 -30.34 1.11 -4.75
N ALA A 126 -30.79 -0.14 -4.63
CA ALA A 126 -32.09 -0.63 -5.05
C ALA A 126 -33.25 -0.08 -4.19
N ASN A 127 -32.99 0.40 -2.97
CA ASN A 127 -34.04 0.94 -2.08
C ASN A 127 -34.27 2.46 -2.22
N ARG A 128 -33.92 3.05 -3.37
CA ARG A 128 -34.15 4.48 -3.66
C ARG A 128 -35.27 4.74 -4.68
N LEU A 129 -35.95 3.70 -5.15
CA LEU A 129 -37.02 3.78 -6.13
C LEU A 129 -38.14 2.80 -5.75
N GLY A 130 -39.02 3.22 -4.84
CA GLY A 130 -40.18 2.45 -4.39
C GLY A 130 -40.83 3.11 -3.18
#